data_AF-A0A0J6Y5V8-F1
#
_entry.id   AF-A0A0J6Y5V8-F1
#
_cell.length_a   1.000
_cell.length_b   1.000
_cell.length_c   1.000
_cell.angle_alpha   90.00
_cell.angle_beta   90.00
_cell.angle_gamma   90.00
#
_symmetry.space_group_name_H-M   'P 1'
#
loop_
_entity.id
_entity.type
_entity.pdbx_description
1 polymer ?
#
loop_
_entity_poly.entity_id
_entity_poly.type
_entity_poly.pdbx_seq_one_letter_code
_entity_poly.pdbx_strand_id
1 'polypeptide(L)'
;MTFHNKMFVDGEWAPSSSGAVDQVPAPATGEAFAEIAHGTVDDVDRAVAAAHAAFGNWARTPAGERARAFLKLADRIEEDARTLAEIESRNVGKPIGLALEEMEMIPDHLRFFAGAARTMEGRAAGEFVPGKTSIIRRDPLGVVGSVAPWNYPLLMAIWKISPALLTGNTLVLKPSEHTPFSVLRLAELAADLFPAGVFNVVTGDGEDVGARLVAHPLVRMSSLTGSVDTGRALMRASADTNLKRLHLELGGKAPVLVYPDADIPLTVAKIMEGAFCNSGQDCMAASRVYVHDSVHDELVSGLEKAVKALDLGDIADENTAMGPVITAEHRDRVEGFVERAKQSGHTELIQGDNPGTGFYTAPTVVVGARQGDEIVRTEVFGPVTSVTRFGDSDDVVAWANDTEYGLAASVFTQDIGRAMTASSELQFGTVWVNDHLPVTPEMPHGGFKQSGNGKDMSVYALEEYTEIKHVMINRESA
;
A
#
# COMPACT_ATOMS: atom_id res chain seq x y z
N MET A 1 -16.12 16.99 13.79
CA MET A 1 -15.54 16.89 12.44
C MET A 1 -16.65 16.68 11.44
N THR A 2 -16.65 17.42 10.33
CA THR A 2 -17.62 17.26 9.23
C THR A 2 -16.88 16.65 8.05
N PHE A 3 -17.39 15.55 7.50
CA PHE A 3 -16.78 14.87 6.36
C PHE A 3 -17.42 15.33 5.06
N HIS A 4 -16.60 15.50 4.02
CA HIS A 4 -17.13 15.52 2.67
C HIS A 4 -17.68 14.15 2.34
N ASN A 5 -18.95 14.10 1.93
CA ASN A 5 -19.67 12.88 1.54
C ASN A 5 -19.97 12.82 0.03
N LYS A 6 -19.33 13.69 -0.75
CA LYS A 6 -19.47 13.81 -2.20
C LYS A 6 -18.19 13.40 -2.90
N MET A 7 -18.29 13.04 -4.17
CA MET A 7 -17.13 12.83 -5.04
C MET A 7 -16.53 14.18 -5.46
N PHE A 8 -15.24 14.19 -5.81
CA PHE A 8 -14.55 15.35 -6.33
C PHE A 8 -14.25 15.13 -7.82
N VAL A 9 -15.00 15.77 -8.70
CA VAL A 9 -14.95 15.54 -10.14
C VAL A 9 -14.88 16.87 -10.86
N ASP A 10 -13.91 17.01 -11.77
CA ASP A 10 -13.71 18.22 -12.58
C ASP A 10 -13.55 19.51 -11.75
N GLY A 11 -12.90 19.40 -10.59
CA GLY A 11 -12.70 20.53 -9.66
C GLY A 11 -13.92 20.87 -8.79
N GLU A 12 -15.01 20.09 -8.86
CA GLU A 12 -16.24 20.34 -8.13
C GLU A 12 -16.69 19.14 -7.27
N TRP A 13 -17.44 19.44 -6.20
CA TRP A 13 -18.05 18.43 -5.34
C TRP A 13 -19.39 17.95 -5.90
N ALA A 14 -19.45 16.72 -6.38
CA ALA A 14 -20.63 16.14 -7.02
C ALA A 14 -21.25 15.00 -6.20
N PRO A 15 -22.58 14.95 -6.04
CA PRO A 15 -23.25 13.75 -5.50
C PRO A 15 -23.15 12.59 -6.50
N SER A 16 -23.51 11.38 -6.05
CA SER A 16 -23.77 10.25 -6.94
C SER A 16 -24.85 10.60 -7.96
N SER A 17 -24.68 10.14 -9.21
CA SER A 17 -25.70 10.31 -10.26
C SER A 17 -27.04 9.69 -9.90
N SER A 18 -27.04 8.62 -9.08
CA SER A 18 -28.23 7.95 -8.57
C SER A 18 -28.82 8.59 -7.31
N GLY A 19 -28.05 9.46 -6.64
CA GLY A 19 -28.37 9.98 -5.31
C GLY A 19 -28.18 8.98 -4.16
N ALA A 20 -27.72 7.76 -4.43
CA ALA A 20 -27.46 6.75 -3.41
C ALA A 20 -26.26 7.09 -2.52
N VAL A 21 -26.30 6.62 -1.28
CA VAL A 21 -25.25 6.77 -0.27
C VAL A 21 -25.05 5.47 0.50
N ASP A 22 -23.82 5.22 0.93
CA ASP A 22 -23.42 4.12 1.80
C ASP A 22 -23.17 4.60 3.22
N GLN A 23 -23.46 3.74 4.20
CA GLN A 23 -23.12 3.97 5.61
C GLN A 23 -21.75 3.38 5.90
N VAL A 24 -20.86 4.19 6.49
CA VAL A 24 -19.51 3.74 6.85
C VAL A 24 -19.42 3.52 8.37
N PRO A 25 -19.17 2.29 8.84
CA PRO A 25 -19.02 2.00 10.27
C PRO A 25 -17.66 2.47 10.79
N ALA A 26 -17.60 2.87 12.06
CA ALA A 26 -16.36 3.07 12.78
C ALA A 26 -15.92 1.71 13.34
N PRO A 27 -14.76 1.16 12.95
CA PRO A 27 -14.41 -0.22 13.31
C PRO A 27 -14.34 -0.49 14.81
N ALA A 28 -13.99 0.53 15.61
CA ALA A 28 -13.83 0.41 17.06
C ALA A 28 -15.17 0.20 17.79
N THR A 29 -16.28 0.68 17.23
CA THR A 29 -17.62 0.55 17.82
C THR A 29 -18.53 -0.37 17.02
N GLY A 30 -18.30 -0.50 15.71
CA GLY A 30 -19.17 -1.17 14.75
C GLY A 30 -20.38 -0.33 14.32
N GLU A 31 -20.52 0.90 14.82
CA GLU A 31 -21.64 1.80 14.51
C GLU A 31 -21.32 2.71 13.32
N ALA A 32 -22.31 3.01 12.48
CA ALA A 32 -22.18 3.97 11.38
C ALA A 32 -21.76 5.36 11.92
N PHE A 33 -20.71 5.95 11.33
CA PHE A 33 -20.21 7.26 11.75
C PHE A 33 -20.30 8.35 10.69
N ALA A 34 -20.42 7.96 9.42
CA ALA A 34 -20.54 8.88 8.29
C ALA A 34 -21.25 8.19 7.11
N GLU A 35 -21.72 9.01 6.19
CA GLU A 35 -22.29 8.57 4.91
C GLU A 35 -21.35 8.99 3.78
N ILE A 36 -21.32 8.22 2.69
CA ILE A 36 -20.57 8.56 1.48
C ILE A 36 -21.42 8.32 0.23
N ALA A 37 -21.27 9.17 -0.79
CA ALA A 37 -21.91 8.95 -2.08
C ALA A 37 -21.52 7.59 -2.67
N HIS A 38 -22.53 6.77 -2.99
CA HIS A 38 -22.35 5.52 -3.72
C HIS A 38 -22.30 5.85 -5.21
N GLY A 39 -21.10 6.07 -5.75
CA GLY A 39 -20.93 6.44 -7.15
C GLY A 39 -21.38 5.34 -8.10
N THR A 40 -21.57 5.73 -9.35
CA THR A 40 -22.05 4.83 -10.42
C THR A 40 -21.04 4.75 -11.56
N VAL A 41 -21.30 3.84 -12.51
CA VAL A 41 -20.54 3.78 -13.76
C VAL A 41 -20.56 5.11 -14.52
N ASP A 42 -21.67 5.84 -14.48
CA ASP A 42 -21.81 7.15 -15.14
C ASP A 42 -20.94 8.23 -14.48
N ASP A 43 -20.75 8.13 -13.16
CA ASP A 43 -19.86 9.04 -12.42
C ASP A 43 -18.39 8.79 -12.77
N VAL A 44 -18.01 7.52 -12.92
CA VAL A 44 -16.68 7.14 -13.42
C VAL A 44 -16.45 7.68 -14.83
N ASP A 45 -17.42 7.51 -15.73
CA ASP A 45 -17.32 7.98 -17.12
C ASP A 45 -17.16 9.49 -17.19
N ARG A 46 -17.91 10.22 -16.37
CA ARG A 46 -17.79 11.67 -16.23
C ARG A 46 -16.40 12.09 -15.72
N ALA A 47 -15.89 11.43 -14.68
CA ALA A 47 -14.57 11.73 -14.13
C ALA A 47 -13.44 11.42 -15.13
N VAL A 48 -13.52 10.30 -15.84
CA VAL A 48 -12.53 9.94 -16.86
C VAL A 48 -12.59 10.87 -18.07
N ALA A 49 -13.79 11.31 -18.49
CA ALA A 49 -13.94 12.30 -19.54
C ALA A 49 -13.31 13.65 -19.16
N ALA A 50 -13.51 14.12 -17.93
CA ALA A 50 -12.88 15.33 -17.41
C ALA A 50 -11.35 15.21 -17.37
N ALA A 51 -10.83 14.09 -16.85
CA ALA A 51 -9.40 13.79 -16.85
C ALA A 51 -8.81 13.79 -18.27
N HIS A 52 -9.50 13.14 -19.21
CA HIS A 52 -9.07 13.10 -20.60
C HIS A 52 -9.02 14.50 -21.24
N ALA A 53 -10.01 15.35 -20.97
CA ALA A 53 -10.04 16.73 -21.46
C ALA A 53 -8.91 17.59 -20.87
N ALA A 54 -8.59 17.41 -19.58
CA ALA A 54 -7.55 18.15 -18.89
C ALA A 54 -6.12 17.73 -19.30
N PHE A 55 -5.94 16.47 -19.71
CA PHE A 55 -4.63 15.85 -19.97
C PHE A 55 -3.72 16.68 -20.86
N GLY A 56 -4.21 17.16 -22.00
CA GLY A 56 -3.38 17.88 -22.96
C GLY A 56 -2.72 19.12 -22.36
N ASN A 57 -3.43 19.88 -21.53
CA ASN A 57 -2.88 21.07 -20.88
C ASN A 57 -1.91 20.69 -19.76
N TRP A 58 -2.30 19.75 -18.90
CA TRP A 58 -1.46 19.35 -17.77
C TRP A 58 -0.15 18.68 -18.19
N ALA A 59 -0.18 17.85 -19.24
CA ALA A 59 1.01 17.22 -19.81
C ALA A 59 2.04 18.25 -20.31
N ARG A 60 1.59 19.44 -20.74
CA ARG A 60 2.45 20.54 -21.21
C ARG A 60 2.89 21.49 -20.09
N THR A 61 2.28 21.44 -18.91
CA THR A 61 2.71 22.21 -17.74
C THR A 61 4.17 21.86 -17.42
N PRO A 62 5.10 22.82 -17.29
CA PRO A 62 6.49 22.49 -17.00
C PRO A 62 6.65 21.73 -15.68
N ALA A 63 7.59 20.77 -15.63
CA ALA A 63 7.80 19.92 -14.44
C ALA A 63 8.04 20.74 -13.15
N GLY A 64 8.71 21.88 -13.26
CA GLY A 64 8.91 22.78 -12.12
C GLY A 64 7.63 23.40 -11.56
N GLU A 65 6.59 23.61 -12.38
CA GLU A 65 5.30 24.11 -11.88
C GLU A 65 4.48 23.00 -11.23
N ARG A 66 4.49 21.80 -11.83
CA ARG A 66 3.87 20.60 -11.22
C ARG A 66 4.50 20.30 -9.86
N ALA A 67 5.83 20.34 -9.76
CA ALA A 67 6.56 20.17 -8.51
C ALA A 67 6.17 21.22 -7.45
N ARG A 68 6.01 22.50 -7.83
CA ARG A 68 5.57 23.55 -6.88
C ARG A 68 4.19 23.30 -6.31
N ALA A 69 3.25 22.72 -7.07
CA ALA A 69 1.94 22.34 -6.56
C ALA A 69 2.06 21.25 -5.47
N PHE A 70 2.91 20.25 -5.71
CA PHE A 70 3.18 19.17 -4.75
C PHE A 70 3.88 19.64 -3.48
N LEU A 71 4.83 20.57 -3.58
CA LEU A 71 5.47 21.16 -2.39
C LEU A 71 4.46 21.92 -1.53
N LYS A 72 3.57 22.71 -2.14
CA LYS A 72 2.48 23.39 -1.41
C LYS A 72 1.49 22.41 -0.79
N LEU A 73 1.19 21.31 -1.48
CA LEU A 73 0.32 20.26 -0.95
C LEU A 73 0.95 19.60 0.27
N ALA A 74 2.27 19.34 0.24
CA ALA A 74 3.00 18.81 1.38
C ALA A 74 2.88 19.73 2.61
N ASP A 75 3.07 21.05 2.43
CA ASP A 75 2.93 22.02 3.51
C ASP A 75 1.50 22.04 4.09
N ARG A 76 0.47 21.96 3.24
CA ARG A 76 -0.94 21.91 3.69
C ARG A 76 -1.29 20.62 4.45
N ILE A 77 -0.73 19.49 4.04
CA ILE A 77 -0.93 18.22 4.75
C ILE A 77 -0.23 18.26 6.11
N GLU A 78 0.98 18.81 6.18
CA GLU A 78 1.72 18.99 7.42
C GLU A 78 0.96 19.90 8.40
N GLU A 79 0.34 20.98 7.91
CA GLU A 79 -0.54 21.86 8.70
C GLU A 79 -1.83 21.18 9.17
N ASP A 80 -2.38 20.22 8.40
CA ASP A 80 -3.63 19.52 8.69
C ASP A 80 -3.41 18.09 9.25
N ALA A 81 -2.18 17.74 9.64
CA ALA A 81 -1.78 16.38 9.99
C ALA A 81 -2.65 15.77 11.11
N ARG A 82 -2.93 16.55 12.16
CA ARG A 82 -3.79 16.11 13.28
C ARG A 82 -5.21 15.77 12.79
N THR A 83 -5.79 16.63 11.96
CA THR A 83 -7.11 16.41 11.37
C THR A 83 -7.11 15.12 10.55
N LEU A 84 -6.14 14.94 9.66
CA LEU A 84 -6.03 13.75 8.82
C LEU A 84 -5.84 12.47 9.65
N ALA A 85 -5.02 12.52 10.70
CA ALA A 85 -4.81 11.40 11.62
C ALA A 85 -6.11 11.02 12.36
N GLU A 86 -6.92 11.99 12.78
CA GLU A 86 -8.23 11.72 13.39
C GLU A 86 -9.22 11.07 12.41
N ILE A 87 -9.18 11.47 11.13
CA ILE A 87 -9.97 10.82 10.08
C ILE A 87 -9.52 9.37 9.93
N GLU A 88 -8.22 9.13 9.74
CA GLU A 88 -7.64 7.80 9.56
C GLU A 88 -7.90 6.89 10.76
N SER A 89 -7.67 7.39 11.97
CA SER A 89 -7.90 6.63 13.20
C SER A 89 -9.35 6.19 13.34
N ARG A 90 -10.31 7.09 13.11
CA ARG A 90 -11.73 6.77 13.20
C ARG A 90 -12.20 5.85 12.08
N ASN A 91 -11.68 6.06 10.86
CA ASN A 91 -12.17 5.39 9.66
C ASN A 91 -11.57 3.98 9.49
N VAL A 92 -10.27 3.83 9.75
CA VAL A 92 -9.55 2.55 9.67
C VAL A 92 -9.64 1.77 10.98
N GLY A 93 -9.72 2.48 12.11
CA GLY A 93 -9.67 1.92 13.45
C GLY A 93 -8.27 1.91 14.07
N LYS A 94 -7.23 2.40 13.38
CA LYS A 94 -5.88 2.44 13.94
C LYS A 94 -5.79 3.46 15.11
N PRO A 95 -5.01 3.19 16.16
CA PRO A 95 -4.77 4.17 17.23
C PRO A 95 -4.21 5.48 16.68
N ILE A 96 -4.58 6.60 17.32
CA ILE A 96 -4.23 7.94 16.86
C ILE A 96 -2.71 8.18 16.82
N GLY A 97 -1.94 7.57 17.73
CA GLY A 97 -0.47 7.64 17.71
C GLY A 97 0.11 7.12 16.39
N LEU A 98 -0.31 5.92 15.97
CA LEU A 98 0.09 5.32 14.69
C LEU A 98 -0.40 6.13 13.49
N ALA A 99 -1.61 6.70 13.57
CA ALA A 99 -2.13 7.56 12.51
C ALA A 99 -1.30 8.85 12.36
N LEU A 100 -0.81 9.43 13.46
CA LEU A 100 0.06 10.61 13.42
C LEU A 100 1.41 10.30 12.78
N GLU A 101 2.04 9.19 13.15
CA GLU A 101 3.28 8.71 12.50
C GLU A 101 3.10 8.55 10.99
N GLU A 102 1.96 8.03 10.55
CA GLU A 102 1.62 7.95 9.11
C GLU A 102 1.53 9.35 8.47
N MET A 103 0.90 10.31 9.14
CA MET A 103 0.77 11.68 8.61
C MET A 103 2.10 12.40 8.52
N GLU A 104 3.06 12.10 9.39
CA GLU A 104 4.41 12.66 9.33
C GLU A 104 5.21 12.17 8.11
N MET A 105 4.96 10.94 7.64
CA MET A 105 5.66 10.37 6.48
C MET A 105 5.21 11.00 5.15
N ILE A 106 3.95 11.42 5.03
CA ILE A 106 3.34 11.83 3.75
C ILE A 106 3.99 13.10 3.15
N PRO A 107 4.24 14.19 3.90
CA PRO A 107 4.89 15.38 3.36
C PRO A 107 6.26 15.09 2.75
N ASP A 108 7.04 14.20 3.37
CA ASP A 108 8.37 13.83 2.86
C ASP A 108 8.27 13.09 1.51
N HIS A 109 7.31 12.16 1.36
CA HIS A 109 7.05 11.50 0.09
C HIS A 109 6.72 12.50 -1.03
N LEU A 110 5.83 13.47 -0.75
CA LEU A 110 5.47 14.51 -1.70
C LEU A 110 6.67 15.38 -2.10
N ARG A 111 7.50 15.76 -1.12
CA ARG A 111 8.72 16.57 -1.32
C ARG A 111 9.76 15.80 -2.12
N PHE A 112 10.00 14.53 -1.82
CA PHE A 112 10.87 13.65 -2.59
C PHE A 112 10.43 13.59 -4.05
N PHE A 113 9.17 13.23 -4.32
CA PHE A 113 8.68 13.07 -5.68
C PHE A 113 8.69 14.39 -6.46
N ALA A 114 8.39 15.52 -5.82
CA ALA A 114 8.47 16.84 -6.44
C ALA A 114 9.91 17.18 -6.90
N GLY A 115 10.92 16.75 -6.15
CA GLY A 115 12.33 16.84 -6.55
C GLY A 115 12.67 15.86 -7.67
N ALA A 116 12.41 14.58 -7.46
CA ALA A 116 12.76 13.48 -8.35
C ALA A 116 12.18 13.64 -9.76
N ALA A 117 10.94 14.14 -9.89
CA ALA A 117 10.29 14.37 -11.19
C ALA A 117 11.01 15.40 -12.06
N ARG A 118 11.89 16.23 -11.49
CA ARG A 118 12.68 17.25 -12.20
C ARG A 118 14.05 16.76 -12.64
N THR A 119 14.47 15.59 -12.16
CA THR A 119 15.81 15.03 -12.36
C THR A 119 15.79 13.66 -13.00
N MET A 120 14.70 13.29 -13.70
CA MET A 120 14.62 12.02 -14.42
C MET A 120 15.77 11.89 -15.43
N GLU A 121 16.46 10.76 -15.39
CA GLU A 121 17.65 10.49 -16.19
C GLU A 121 17.30 9.82 -17.54
N GLY A 122 18.29 9.74 -18.42
CA GLY A 122 18.18 9.09 -19.72
C GLY A 122 19.54 8.97 -20.40
N ARG A 123 19.60 8.23 -21.51
CA ARG A 123 20.85 8.14 -22.29
C ARG A 123 21.16 9.50 -22.92
N ALA A 124 22.44 9.86 -22.92
CA ALA A 124 22.93 11.03 -23.64
C ALA A 124 22.55 10.95 -25.13
N ALA A 125 22.24 12.10 -25.72
CA ALA A 125 22.00 12.19 -27.16
C ALA A 125 23.29 11.89 -27.95
N GLY A 126 23.15 11.31 -29.14
CA GLY A 126 24.31 10.99 -29.97
C GLY A 126 23.99 10.45 -31.36
N GLU A 127 25.03 10.25 -32.15
CA GLU A 127 25.00 9.79 -33.54
C GLU A 127 25.22 8.27 -33.63
N PHE A 128 24.15 7.50 -33.51
CA PHE A 128 24.19 6.05 -33.73
C PHE A 128 24.02 5.64 -35.19
N VAL A 129 23.61 6.60 -36.04
CA VAL A 129 23.47 6.45 -37.49
C VAL A 129 24.08 7.69 -38.16
N PRO A 130 24.90 7.53 -39.22
CA PRO A 130 25.47 8.67 -39.94
C PRO A 130 24.41 9.70 -40.33
N GLY A 131 24.73 10.99 -40.15
CA GLY A 131 23.84 12.10 -40.50
C GLY A 131 22.64 12.30 -39.57
N LYS A 132 22.49 11.52 -38.48
CA LYS A 132 21.30 11.55 -37.63
C LYS A 132 21.63 11.60 -36.13
N THR A 133 20.98 12.51 -35.41
CA THR A 133 21.09 12.60 -33.95
C THR A 133 19.91 11.90 -33.30
N SER A 134 20.18 10.98 -32.37
CA SER A 134 19.17 10.28 -31.58
C SER A 134 19.04 10.90 -30.19
N ILE A 135 17.81 11.11 -29.75
CA ILE A 135 17.46 11.71 -28.46
C ILE A 135 16.39 10.82 -27.80
N ILE A 136 16.48 10.64 -26.48
CA ILE A 136 15.43 10.01 -25.68
C ILE A 136 14.53 11.10 -25.10
N ARG A 137 13.22 10.88 -25.18
CA ARG A 137 12.20 11.64 -24.47
C ARG A 137 11.40 10.71 -23.55
N ARG A 138 10.86 11.28 -22.47
CA ARG A 138 9.82 10.64 -21.66
C ARG A 138 8.54 11.47 -21.76
N ASP A 139 7.47 10.87 -22.25
CA ASP A 139 6.16 11.53 -22.36
C ASP A 139 5.15 10.84 -21.41
N PRO A 140 4.18 11.56 -20.83
CA PRO A 140 3.16 10.95 -19.98
C PRO A 140 2.24 10.00 -20.77
N LEU A 141 1.67 9.02 -20.06
CA LEU A 141 0.81 7.96 -20.60
C LEU A 141 -0.58 8.47 -21.02
N GLY A 142 -1.20 9.35 -20.23
CA GLY A 142 -2.58 9.79 -20.45
C GLY A 142 -3.37 9.90 -19.14
N VAL A 143 -4.58 9.34 -19.15
CA VAL A 143 -5.40 9.18 -17.95
C VAL A 143 -4.95 7.93 -17.19
N VAL A 144 -4.67 8.08 -15.91
CA VAL A 144 -4.40 6.98 -14.98
C VAL A 144 -5.66 6.73 -14.14
N GLY A 145 -6.07 5.46 -14.04
CA GLY A 145 -7.12 5.02 -13.12
C GLY A 145 -6.48 4.30 -11.94
N SER A 146 -6.60 4.85 -10.74
CA SER A 146 -5.97 4.28 -9.55
C SER A 146 -6.99 3.80 -8.53
N VAL A 147 -6.70 2.69 -7.87
CA VAL A 147 -7.49 2.16 -6.76
C VAL A 147 -6.57 2.06 -5.53
N ALA A 148 -6.97 2.71 -4.44
CA ALA A 148 -6.25 2.68 -3.17
C ALA A 148 -6.95 1.73 -2.16
N PRO A 149 -6.19 1.04 -1.30
CA PRO A 149 -6.73 0.09 -0.34
C PRO A 149 -7.24 0.82 0.92
N TRP A 150 -7.73 0.07 1.88
CA TRP A 150 -8.32 0.60 3.11
C TRP A 150 -7.37 0.68 4.31
N ASN A 151 -6.22 0.00 4.27
CA ASN A 151 -5.36 -0.15 5.45
C ASN A 151 -4.46 1.07 5.71
N TYR A 152 -3.98 1.72 4.66
CA TYR A 152 -3.26 3.00 4.69
C TYR A 152 -3.84 3.94 3.61
N PRO A 153 -5.10 4.38 3.74
CA PRO A 153 -5.87 5.03 2.68
C PRO A 153 -5.15 6.25 2.08
N LEU A 154 -4.72 7.18 2.91
CA LEU A 154 -4.06 8.39 2.44
C LEU A 154 -2.64 8.12 1.93
N LEU A 155 -1.81 7.40 2.69
CA LEU A 155 -0.44 7.12 2.28
C LEU A 155 -0.38 6.38 0.92
N MET A 156 -1.21 5.36 0.74
CA MET A 156 -1.29 4.61 -0.53
C MET A 156 -1.88 5.45 -1.67
N ALA A 157 -2.82 6.36 -1.37
CA ALA A 157 -3.28 7.33 -2.37
C ALA A 157 -2.13 8.23 -2.83
N ILE A 158 -1.29 8.71 -1.92
CA ILE A 158 -0.14 9.57 -2.22
C ILE A 158 0.91 8.84 -3.06
N TRP A 159 1.16 7.56 -2.81
CA TRP A 159 2.05 6.72 -3.63
C TRP A 159 1.59 6.63 -5.09
N LYS A 160 0.28 6.72 -5.35
CA LYS A 160 -0.30 6.68 -6.70
C LYS A 160 -0.44 8.07 -7.33
N ILE A 161 -0.83 9.06 -6.54
CA ILE A 161 -1.04 10.45 -6.98
C ILE A 161 0.28 11.07 -7.44
N SER A 162 1.35 10.86 -6.67
CA SER A 162 2.64 11.49 -6.89
C SER A 162 3.24 11.16 -8.25
N PRO A 163 3.53 9.89 -8.59
CA PRO A 163 4.11 9.57 -9.89
C PRO A 163 3.18 9.90 -11.04
N ALA A 164 1.85 9.77 -10.89
CA ALA A 164 0.89 10.09 -11.94
C ALA A 164 0.92 11.58 -12.32
N LEU A 165 0.64 12.47 -11.37
CA LEU A 165 0.46 13.88 -11.70
C LEU A 165 1.80 14.57 -11.98
N LEU A 166 2.88 14.21 -11.28
CA LEU A 166 4.19 14.85 -11.47
C LEU A 166 4.85 14.50 -12.81
N THR A 167 4.54 13.35 -13.40
CA THR A 167 4.98 12.99 -14.75
C THR A 167 4.11 13.61 -15.85
N GLY A 168 3.00 14.26 -15.48
CA GLY A 168 2.11 14.98 -16.40
C GLY A 168 0.88 14.19 -16.84
N ASN A 169 0.56 13.08 -16.16
CA ASN A 169 -0.71 12.37 -16.35
C ASN A 169 -1.85 13.07 -15.58
N THR A 170 -3.08 12.74 -15.92
CA THR A 170 -4.27 13.08 -15.13
C THR A 170 -4.78 11.84 -14.42
N LEU A 171 -5.46 12.02 -13.28
CA LEU A 171 -5.81 10.91 -12.39
C LEU A 171 -7.31 10.87 -12.10
N VAL A 172 -7.86 9.66 -12.13
CA VAL A 172 -9.11 9.31 -11.46
C VAL A 172 -8.79 8.26 -10.41
N LEU A 173 -9.00 8.60 -9.14
CA LEU A 173 -8.70 7.75 -7.99
C LEU A 173 -9.99 7.24 -7.36
N LYS A 174 -10.06 5.93 -7.09
CA LYS A 174 -11.08 5.32 -6.23
C LYS A 174 -10.44 4.87 -4.91
N PRO A 175 -10.70 5.53 -3.77
CA PRO A 175 -10.36 4.95 -2.48
C PRO A 175 -11.25 3.73 -2.19
N SER A 176 -10.87 2.92 -1.21
CA SER A 176 -11.76 1.91 -0.67
C SER A 176 -13.08 2.54 -0.19
N GLU A 177 -14.18 1.87 -0.47
CA GLU A 177 -15.53 2.16 0.02
C GLU A 177 -15.58 2.20 1.55
N HIS A 178 -14.70 1.45 2.23
CA HIS A 178 -14.61 1.45 3.68
C HIS A 178 -13.90 2.69 4.23
N THR A 179 -12.98 3.32 3.47
CA THR A 179 -12.10 4.36 4.01
C THR A 179 -11.86 5.55 3.07
N PRO A 180 -12.92 6.26 2.62
CA PRO A 180 -12.77 7.31 1.62
C PRO A 180 -12.32 8.66 2.18
N PHE A 181 -12.49 8.91 3.48
CA PHE A 181 -12.60 10.28 4.00
C PHE A 181 -11.29 11.06 4.04
N SER A 182 -10.15 10.41 4.29
CA SER A 182 -8.84 11.08 4.28
C SER A 182 -8.42 11.51 2.87
N VAL A 183 -8.76 10.70 1.85
CA VAL A 183 -8.57 11.03 0.44
C VAL A 183 -9.49 12.17 -0.02
N LEU A 184 -10.72 12.25 0.50
CA LEU A 184 -11.60 13.39 0.22
C LEU A 184 -11.09 14.66 0.91
N ARG A 185 -10.55 14.57 2.13
CA ARG A 185 -9.88 15.70 2.77
C ARG A 185 -8.65 16.16 1.97
N LEU A 186 -7.87 15.23 1.43
CA LEU A 186 -6.79 15.55 0.50
C LEU A 186 -7.29 16.33 -0.72
N ALA A 187 -8.43 15.94 -1.31
CA ALA A 187 -9.01 16.66 -2.45
C ALA A 187 -9.40 18.10 -2.11
N GLU A 188 -9.89 18.35 -0.90
CA GLU A 188 -10.13 19.71 -0.40
C GLU A 188 -8.83 20.51 -0.30
N LEU A 189 -7.79 19.92 0.31
CA LEU A 189 -6.46 20.53 0.43
C LEU A 189 -5.77 20.77 -0.92
N ALA A 190 -6.18 20.03 -1.96
CA ALA A 190 -5.61 20.11 -3.30
C ALA A 190 -6.44 20.95 -4.31
N ALA A 191 -7.65 21.38 -3.94
CA ALA A 191 -8.68 21.83 -4.88
C ALA A 191 -8.25 23.02 -5.78
N ASP A 192 -7.45 23.96 -5.27
CA ASP A 192 -6.93 25.13 -5.99
C ASP A 192 -5.50 24.94 -6.51
N LEU A 193 -4.85 23.80 -6.24
CA LEU A 193 -3.47 23.52 -6.63
C LEU A 193 -3.37 22.92 -8.04
N PHE A 194 -4.43 22.26 -8.50
CA PHE A 194 -4.48 21.58 -9.80
C PHE A 194 -5.60 22.15 -10.68
N PRO A 195 -5.41 22.23 -12.02
CA PRO A 195 -6.50 22.55 -12.93
C PRO A 195 -7.67 21.55 -12.82
N ALA A 196 -8.88 22.02 -13.11
CA ALA A 196 -10.07 21.16 -13.20
C ALA A 196 -9.81 19.93 -14.07
N GLY A 197 -10.27 18.77 -13.59
CA GLY A 197 -10.12 17.47 -14.24
C GLY A 197 -8.76 16.80 -14.05
N VAL A 198 -7.72 17.49 -13.55
CA VAL A 198 -6.40 16.85 -13.37
C VAL A 198 -6.40 15.81 -12.26
N PHE A 199 -7.09 16.09 -11.15
CA PHE A 199 -7.28 15.20 -10.03
C PHE A 199 -8.77 15.00 -9.78
N ASN A 200 -9.22 13.74 -9.83
CA ASN A 200 -10.61 13.37 -9.58
C ASN A 200 -10.66 12.21 -8.59
N VAL A 201 -11.65 12.22 -7.71
CA VAL A 201 -11.93 11.17 -6.73
C VAL A 201 -13.36 10.70 -6.92
N VAL A 202 -13.53 9.41 -7.19
CA VAL A 202 -14.83 8.74 -7.29
C VAL A 202 -14.97 7.71 -6.18
N THR A 203 -16.17 7.55 -5.62
CA THR A 203 -16.45 6.65 -4.49
C THR A 203 -17.49 5.60 -4.89
N GLY A 204 -17.55 4.49 -4.15
CA GLY A 204 -18.42 3.34 -4.43
C GLY A 204 -17.64 2.03 -4.57
N ASP A 205 -18.36 0.94 -4.78
CA ASP A 205 -17.81 -0.42 -4.63
C ASP A 205 -16.84 -0.83 -5.72
N GLY A 206 -15.97 -1.81 -5.38
CA GLY A 206 -15.04 -2.40 -6.33
C GLY A 206 -15.70 -3.08 -7.53
N GLU A 207 -16.85 -3.74 -7.32
CA GLU A 207 -17.54 -4.53 -8.36
C GLU A 207 -18.12 -3.68 -9.49
N ASP A 208 -18.54 -2.45 -9.20
CA ASP A 208 -19.15 -1.54 -10.17
C ASP A 208 -18.19 -0.39 -10.54
N VAL A 209 -17.90 0.50 -9.57
CA VAL A 209 -17.10 1.71 -9.78
C VAL A 209 -15.64 1.34 -10.07
N GLY A 210 -15.07 0.44 -9.27
CA GLY A 210 -13.69 -0.04 -9.47
C GLY A 210 -13.52 -0.75 -10.81
N ALA A 211 -14.40 -1.71 -11.10
CA ALA A 211 -14.40 -2.46 -12.36
C ALA A 211 -14.56 -1.55 -13.58
N ARG A 212 -15.47 -0.57 -13.52
CA ARG A 212 -15.64 0.39 -14.61
C ARG A 212 -14.38 1.22 -14.82
N LEU A 213 -13.78 1.74 -13.75
CA LEU A 213 -12.59 2.59 -13.84
C LEU A 213 -11.44 1.85 -14.53
N VAL A 214 -11.16 0.62 -14.11
CA VAL A 214 -10.03 -0.14 -14.67
C VAL A 214 -10.31 -0.68 -16.07
N ALA A 215 -11.58 -0.86 -16.46
CA ALA A 215 -11.96 -1.28 -17.79
C ALA A 215 -12.11 -0.12 -18.79
N HIS A 216 -12.15 1.14 -18.32
CA HIS A 216 -12.48 2.28 -19.18
C HIS A 216 -11.48 2.46 -20.35
N PRO A 217 -11.94 2.65 -21.61
CA PRO A 217 -11.07 2.68 -22.79
C PRO A 217 -10.13 3.89 -22.88
N LEU A 218 -10.50 5.00 -22.24
CA LEU A 218 -9.66 6.22 -22.16
C LEU A 218 -8.57 6.14 -21.08
N VAL A 219 -8.64 5.18 -20.16
CA VAL A 219 -7.59 4.94 -19.16
C VAL A 219 -6.41 4.22 -19.82
N ARG A 220 -5.22 4.79 -19.67
CA ARG A 220 -3.96 4.33 -20.31
C ARG A 220 -3.06 3.53 -19.38
N MET A 221 -3.29 3.65 -18.08
CA MET A 221 -2.65 2.85 -17.06
C MET A 221 -3.60 2.67 -15.88
N SER A 222 -3.57 1.48 -15.29
CA SER A 222 -4.30 1.19 -14.06
C SER A 222 -3.31 0.84 -12.94
N SER A 223 -3.43 1.55 -11.81
CA SER A 223 -2.66 1.26 -10.60
C SER A 223 -3.59 0.74 -9.51
N LEU A 224 -3.22 -0.37 -8.87
CA LEU A 224 -3.99 -0.99 -7.81
C LEU A 224 -3.05 -1.34 -6.66
N THR A 225 -3.43 -0.97 -5.44
CA THR A 225 -2.96 -1.68 -4.25
C THR A 225 -4.15 -2.44 -3.66
N GLY A 226 -4.01 -3.76 -3.45
CA GLY A 226 -5.12 -4.58 -2.97
C GLY A 226 -4.87 -6.08 -3.01
N SER A 227 -5.94 -6.87 -3.14
CA SER A 227 -5.84 -8.33 -3.13
C SER A 227 -5.32 -8.90 -4.46
N VAL A 228 -4.69 -10.08 -4.40
CA VAL A 228 -4.24 -10.81 -5.60
C VAL A 228 -5.40 -11.11 -6.55
N ASP A 229 -6.58 -11.43 -6.03
CA ASP A 229 -7.75 -11.73 -6.86
C ASP A 229 -8.27 -10.49 -7.59
N THR A 230 -8.29 -9.32 -6.94
CA THR A 230 -8.60 -8.05 -7.60
C THR A 230 -7.53 -7.72 -8.66
N GLY A 231 -6.26 -7.99 -8.38
CA GLY A 231 -5.17 -7.84 -9.37
C GLY A 231 -5.37 -8.73 -10.62
N ARG A 232 -5.77 -9.99 -10.43
CA ARG A 232 -6.11 -10.91 -11.53
C ARG A 232 -7.32 -10.42 -12.34
N ALA A 233 -8.36 -9.92 -11.67
CA ALA A 233 -9.53 -9.37 -12.34
C ALA A 233 -9.17 -8.14 -13.19
N LEU A 234 -8.33 -7.26 -12.65
CA LEU A 234 -7.81 -6.08 -13.34
C LEU A 234 -6.97 -6.49 -14.57
N MET A 235 -6.11 -7.50 -14.42
CA MET A 235 -5.30 -8.00 -15.54
C MET A 235 -6.15 -8.56 -16.68
N ARG A 236 -7.23 -9.28 -16.38
CA ARG A 236 -8.21 -9.74 -17.38
C ARG A 236 -8.89 -8.56 -18.06
N ALA A 237 -9.37 -7.59 -17.29
CA ALA A 237 -10.01 -6.39 -17.83
C ALA A 237 -9.08 -5.61 -18.77
N SER A 238 -7.79 -5.47 -18.41
CA SER A 238 -6.81 -4.82 -19.28
C SER A 238 -6.60 -5.58 -20.60
N ALA A 239 -6.50 -6.91 -20.52
CA ALA A 239 -6.38 -7.78 -21.69
C ALA A 239 -7.58 -7.63 -22.64
N ASP A 240 -8.78 -7.54 -22.10
CA ASP A 240 -10.03 -7.45 -22.86
C ASP A 240 -10.28 -6.05 -23.47
N THR A 241 -9.70 -4.98 -22.91
CA THR A 241 -10.04 -3.61 -23.32
C THR A 241 -9.04 -2.97 -24.27
N ASN A 242 -7.81 -2.69 -23.81
CA ASN A 242 -6.88 -1.82 -24.52
C ASN A 242 -5.40 -2.09 -24.16
N LEU A 243 -5.11 -3.22 -23.53
CA LEU A 243 -3.77 -3.65 -23.13
C LEU A 243 -3.02 -2.56 -22.33
N LYS A 244 -3.76 -1.82 -21.50
CA LYS A 244 -3.21 -0.75 -20.67
C LYS A 244 -2.16 -1.28 -19.70
N ARG A 245 -1.15 -0.46 -19.40
CA ARG A 245 -0.11 -0.78 -18.43
C ARG A 245 -0.72 -0.98 -17.04
N LEU A 246 -0.24 -1.97 -16.31
CA LEU A 246 -0.68 -2.28 -14.96
C LEU A 246 0.46 -2.03 -13.99
N HIS A 247 0.13 -1.41 -12.86
CA HIS A 247 1.00 -1.27 -11.71
C HIS A 247 0.26 -1.88 -10.52
N LEU A 248 0.70 -3.05 -10.09
CA LEU A 248 0.02 -3.85 -9.10
C LEU A 248 0.91 -3.99 -7.87
N GLU A 249 0.41 -3.52 -6.73
CA GLU A 249 0.94 -3.80 -5.41
C GLU A 249 -0.06 -4.69 -4.66
N LEU A 250 0.31 -5.93 -4.43
CA LEU A 250 -0.61 -6.95 -3.93
C LEU A 250 -0.13 -7.52 -2.60
N GLY A 251 -0.97 -8.35 -1.99
CA GLY A 251 -0.70 -8.96 -0.70
C GLY A 251 0.61 -9.73 -0.60
N GLY A 252 0.97 -10.09 0.62
CA GLY A 252 2.23 -10.71 0.96
C GLY A 252 2.11 -11.81 2.04
N LYS A 253 3.22 -12.53 2.22
CA LYS A 253 3.41 -13.44 3.35
C LYS A 253 4.87 -13.38 3.82
N ALA A 254 5.23 -12.21 4.36
CA ALA A 254 6.61 -11.87 4.63
C ALA A 254 7.25 -12.84 5.65
N PRO A 255 8.35 -13.52 5.29
CA PRO A 255 9.10 -14.34 6.22
C PRO A 255 10.02 -13.49 7.11
N VAL A 256 10.14 -13.88 8.37
CA VAL A 256 11.12 -13.34 9.32
C VAL A 256 12.07 -14.47 9.69
N LEU A 257 13.34 -14.37 9.25
CA LEU A 257 14.36 -15.39 9.52
C LEU A 257 15.17 -14.99 10.76
N VAL A 258 15.13 -15.81 11.81
CA VAL A 258 15.81 -15.55 13.09
C VAL A 258 16.89 -16.61 13.32
N TYR A 259 18.15 -16.20 13.17
CA TYR A 259 19.32 -17.07 13.29
C TYR A 259 19.84 -17.16 14.74
N PRO A 260 20.74 -18.14 15.05
CA PRO A 260 21.22 -18.38 16.42
C PRO A 260 21.86 -17.18 17.12
N ASP A 261 22.46 -16.28 16.34
CA ASP A 261 23.19 -15.10 16.80
C ASP A 261 22.35 -13.82 16.75
N ALA A 262 21.06 -13.92 16.48
CA ALA A 262 20.15 -12.78 16.49
C ALA A 262 20.06 -12.12 17.88
N ASP A 263 19.89 -10.81 17.90
CA ASP A 263 19.49 -10.08 19.12
C ASP A 263 18.00 -10.38 19.37
N ILE A 264 17.71 -11.29 20.31
CA ILE A 264 16.33 -11.74 20.56
C ILE A 264 15.44 -10.62 21.10
N PRO A 265 15.86 -9.78 22.08
CA PRO A 265 15.08 -8.61 22.49
C PRO A 265 14.69 -7.68 21.33
N LEU A 266 15.64 -7.34 20.44
CA LEU A 266 15.37 -6.53 19.26
C LEU A 266 14.41 -7.25 18.31
N THR A 267 14.64 -8.53 18.07
CA THR A 267 13.83 -9.36 17.17
C THR A 267 12.38 -9.44 17.65
N VAL A 268 12.15 -9.63 18.95
CA VAL A 268 10.80 -9.59 19.56
C VAL A 268 10.16 -8.23 19.29
N ALA A 269 10.85 -7.12 19.59
CA ALA A 269 10.29 -5.78 19.37
C ALA A 269 9.88 -5.55 17.90
N LYS A 270 10.71 -5.98 16.95
CA LYS A 270 10.45 -5.83 15.51
C LYS A 270 9.39 -6.77 14.96
N ILE A 271 9.25 -7.98 15.50
CA ILE A 271 8.11 -8.85 15.18
C ILE A 271 6.82 -8.24 15.75
N MET A 272 6.86 -7.68 16.97
CA MET A 272 5.68 -7.06 17.57
C MET A 272 5.19 -5.85 16.75
N GLU A 273 6.12 -4.97 16.36
CA GLU A 273 5.85 -3.88 15.43
C GLU A 273 5.28 -4.44 14.11
N GLY A 274 6.00 -5.35 13.46
CA GLY A 274 5.66 -5.92 12.17
C GLY A 274 4.36 -6.73 12.07
N ALA A 275 3.93 -7.36 13.16
CA ALA A 275 2.78 -8.28 13.15
C ALA A 275 1.50 -7.63 13.69
N PHE A 276 1.62 -6.59 14.52
CA PHE A 276 0.48 -6.05 15.26
C PHE A 276 0.26 -4.55 15.05
N CYS A 277 1.20 -3.80 14.45
CA CYS A 277 0.92 -2.43 14.01
C CYS A 277 -0.27 -2.43 13.03
N ASN A 278 -1.15 -1.43 13.14
CA ASN A 278 -2.38 -1.37 12.35
C ASN A 278 -3.21 -2.68 12.39
N SER A 279 -3.11 -3.41 13.51
CA SER A 279 -3.75 -4.71 13.73
C SER A 279 -3.35 -5.77 12.69
N GLY A 280 -2.09 -5.75 12.24
CA GLY A 280 -1.54 -6.68 11.26
C GLY A 280 -2.15 -6.54 9.85
N GLN A 281 -2.87 -5.45 9.59
CA GLN A 281 -3.47 -5.14 8.29
C GLN A 281 -2.43 -4.48 7.38
N ASP A 282 -1.32 -5.17 7.17
CA ASP A 282 -0.18 -4.70 6.42
C ASP A 282 0.27 -5.76 5.41
N CYS A 283 0.49 -5.35 4.17
CA CYS A 283 0.95 -6.25 3.12
C CYS A 283 2.37 -6.79 3.39
N MET A 284 3.16 -6.04 4.15
CA MET A 284 4.51 -6.41 4.57
C MET A 284 4.56 -7.14 5.91
N ALA A 285 3.41 -7.36 6.58
CA ALA A 285 3.36 -7.83 7.96
C ALA A 285 4.26 -9.04 8.25
N ALA A 286 4.90 -9.02 9.42
CA ALA A 286 5.75 -10.08 9.98
C ALA A 286 4.93 -11.34 10.29
N SER A 287 4.48 -12.03 9.25
CA SER A 287 3.35 -12.95 9.29
C SER A 287 3.75 -14.42 9.43
N ARG A 288 5.00 -14.75 9.13
CA ARG A 288 5.59 -16.09 9.39
C ARG A 288 7.05 -15.98 9.82
N VAL A 289 7.30 -16.34 11.07
CA VAL A 289 8.61 -16.34 11.71
C VAL A 289 9.20 -17.74 11.59
N TYR A 290 10.42 -17.81 11.06
CA TYR A 290 11.25 -19.01 11.09
C TYR A 290 12.38 -18.75 12.07
N VAL A 291 12.46 -19.54 13.14
CA VAL A 291 13.42 -19.35 14.22
C VAL A 291 14.28 -20.59 14.42
N HIS A 292 15.58 -20.38 14.61
CA HIS A 292 16.50 -21.47 14.85
C HIS A 292 16.24 -22.15 16.20
N ASP A 293 16.35 -23.48 16.25
CA ASP A 293 16.08 -24.31 17.44
C ASP A 293 16.77 -23.81 18.72
N SER A 294 18.01 -23.31 18.59
CA SER A 294 18.81 -22.84 19.73
C SER A 294 18.25 -21.59 20.43
N VAL A 295 17.42 -20.79 19.75
CA VAL A 295 16.86 -19.53 20.27
C VAL A 295 15.32 -19.50 20.25
N HIS A 296 14.67 -20.59 19.81
CA HIS A 296 13.22 -20.67 19.72
C HIS A 296 12.52 -20.37 21.05
N ASP A 297 12.91 -21.05 22.13
CA ASP A 297 12.18 -20.95 23.40
C ASP A 297 12.31 -19.56 24.03
N GLU A 298 13.47 -18.90 23.84
CA GLU A 298 13.68 -17.52 24.25
C GLU A 298 12.80 -16.56 23.45
N LEU A 299 12.76 -16.71 22.12
CA LEU A 299 11.94 -15.88 21.24
C LEU A 299 10.45 -16.04 21.57
N VAL A 300 9.95 -17.27 21.71
CA VAL A 300 8.54 -17.54 22.01
C VAL A 300 8.15 -16.98 23.38
N SER A 301 9.01 -17.12 24.40
CA SER A 301 8.75 -16.51 25.71
C SER A 301 8.73 -14.99 25.64
N GLY A 302 9.59 -14.37 24.82
CA GLY A 302 9.59 -12.94 24.57
C GLY A 302 8.30 -12.46 23.89
N LEU A 303 7.89 -13.13 22.82
CA LEU A 303 6.63 -12.85 22.11
C LEU A 303 5.42 -13.02 23.03
N GLU A 304 5.39 -14.07 23.86
CA GLU A 304 4.29 -14.28 24.81
C GLU A 304 4.12 -13.12 25.78
N LYS A 305 5.22 -12.66 26.37
CA LYS A 305 5.20 -11.51 27.30
C LYS A 305 4.73 -10.25 26.58
N ALA A 306 5.23 -10.00 25.37
CA ALA A 306 4.93 -8.79 24.63
C ALA A 306 3.47 -8.77 24.15
N VAL A 307 2.95 -9.88 23.62
CA VAL A 307 1.55 -10.00 23.16
C VAL A 307 0.57 -9.83 24.31
N LYS A 308 0.86 -10.41 25.49
CA LYS A 308 0.02 -10.26 26.68
C LYS A 308 0.07 -8.86 27.31
N ALA A 309 1.03 -8.03 26.90
CA ALA A 309 1.19 -6.66 27.39
C ALA A 309 0.65 -5.60 26.40
N LEU A 310 0.15 -6.01 25.23
CA LEU A 310 -0.42 -5.07 24.25
C LEU A 310 -1.67 -4.39 24.82
N ASP A 311 -1.68 -3.05 24.77
CA ASP A 311 -2.83 -2.24 25.13
C ASP A 311 -3.77 -2.05 23.93
N LEU A 312 -5.02 -2.52 24.08
CA LEU A 312 -6.09 -2.43 23.08
C LEU A 312 -7.18 -1.42 23.51
N GLY A 313 -6.81 -0.43 24.33
CA GLY A 313 -7.70 0.60 24.87
C GLY A 313 -8.37 1.51 23.85
N ASP A 314 -8.63 2.75 24.27
CA ASP A 314 -9.28 3.74 23.41
C ASP A 314 -8.35 4.13 22.26
N ILE A 315 -8.80 4.01 21.02
CA ILE A 315 -8.02 4.39 19.83
C ILE A 315 -7.70 5.90 19.80
N ALA A 316 -8.40 6.72 20.59
CA ALA A 316 -8.10 8.13 20.77
C ALA A 316 -6.98 8.41 21.79
N ASP A 317 -6.54 7.41 22.56
CA ASP A 317 -5.36 7.48 23.41
C ASP A 317 -4.10 7.22 22.57
N GLU A 318 -3.12 8.12 22.67
CA GLU A 318 -1.85 8.03 21.96
C GLU A 318 -0.98 6.84 22.43
N ASN A 319 -1.28 6.26 23.61
CA ASN A 319 -0.56 5.11 24.15
C ASN A 319 -1.18 3.76 23.76
N THR A 320 -2.37 3.74 23.14
CA THR A 320 -3.00 2.49 22.68
C THR A 320 -2.16 1.88 21.58
N ALA A 321 -1.77 0.61 21.75
CA ALA A 321 -0.84 -0.06 20.86
C ALA A 321 -1.53 -0.67 19.63
N MET A 322 -2.78 -1.12 19.75
CA MET A 322 -3.50 -1.81 18.68
C MET A 322 -5.01 -1.51 18.69
N GLY A 323 -5.59 -1.37 17.49
CA GLY A 323 -7.03 -1.14 17.28
C GLY A 323 -7.79 -2.38 16.79
N PRO A 324 -9.06 -2.23 16.38
CA PRO A 324 -9.82 -3.27 15.68
C PRO A 324 -9.28 -3.54 14.26
N VAL A 325 -9.78 -4.59 13.63
CA VAL A 325 -9.68 -4.75 12.16
C VAL A 325 -10.82 -4.02 11.44
N ILE A 326 -10.70 -3.81 10.13
CA ILE A 326 -11.51 -2.85 9.37
C ILE A 326 -13.02 -3.13 9.34
N THR A 327 -13.44 -4.40 9.26
CA THR A 327 -14.85 -4.78 9.14
C THR A 327 -15.15 -6.05 9.92
N ALA A 328 -16.44 -6.27 10.23
CA ALA A 328 -16.90 -7.52 10.84
C ALA A 328 -16.57 -8.75 9.97
N GLU A 329 -16.73 -8.66 8.66
CA GLU A 329 -16.38 -9.74 7.73
C GLU A 329 -14.88 -10.06 7.79
N HIS A 330 -14.03 -9.03 7.86
CA HIS A 330 -12.59 -9.22 7.98
C HIS A 330 -12.19 -9.80 9.34
N ARG A 331 -12.85 -9.39 10.44
CA ARG A 331 -12.71 -10.02 11.76
C ARG A 331 -13.02 -11.51 11.70
N ASP A 332 -14.18 -11.87 11.15
CA ASP A 332 -14.64 -13.26 11.07
C ASP A 332 -13.69 -14.10 10.19
N ARG A 333 -13.14 -13.52 9.12
CA ARG A 333 -12.11 -14.15 8.29
C ARG A 333 -10.84 -14.45 9.11
N VAL A 334 -10.32 -13.46 9.84
CA VAL A 334 -9.10 -13.59 10.65
C VAL A 334 -9.29 -14.64 11.75
N GLU A 335 -10.39 -14.57 12.50
CA GLU A 335 -10.72 -15.55 13.55
C GLU A 335 -10.88 -16.97 12.97
N GLY A 336 -11.45 -17.08 11.76
CA GLY A 336 -11.52 -18.34 11.04
C GLY A 336 -10.16 -18.97 10.75
N PHE A 337 -9.13 -18.19 10.38
CA PHE A 337 -7.77 -18.71 10.21
C PHE A 337 -7.17 -19.22 11.53
N VAL A 338 -7.35 -18.46 12.61
CA VAL A 338 -6.84 -18.83 13.94
C VAL A 338 -7.48 -20.11 14.44
N GLU A 339 -8.80 -20.25 14.29
CA GLU A 339 -9.52 -21.46 14.71
C GLU A 339 -9.11 -22.69 13.88
N ARG A 340 -8.92 -22.56 12.56
CA ARG A 340 -8.40 -23.65 11.74
C ARG A 340 -6.97 -24.04 12.10
N ALA A 341 -6.12 -23.06 12.44
CA ALA A 341 -4.78 -23.35 12.93
C ALA A 341 -4.83 -24.18 14.23
N LYS A 342 -5.64 -23.77 15.21
CA LYS A 342 -5.86 -24.53 16.46
C LYS A 342 -6.34 -25.95 16.22
N GLN A 343 -7.25 -26.15 15.26
CA GLN A 343 -7.79 -27.46 14.90
C GLN A 343 -6.77 -28.41 14.27
N SER A 344 -5.59 -27.93 13.84
CA SER A 344 -4.49 -28.78 13.36
C SER A 344 -3.95 -29.74 14.43
N GLY A 345 -4.14 -29.42 15.72
CA GLY A 345 -3.75 -30.25 16.86
C GLY A 345 -2.24 -30.29 17.16
N HIS A 346 -1.41 -29.61 16.38
CA HIS A 346 0.04 -29.51 16.63
C HIS A 346 0.54 -28.08 16.85
N THR A 347 -0.35 -27.09 16.79
CA THR A 347 -0.04 -25.70 17.11
C THR A 347 -0.54 -25.31 18.49
N GLU A 348 0.19 -24.43 19.16
CA GLU A 348 -0.24 -23.74 20.37
C GLU A 348 -0.59 -22.29 20.04
N LEU A 349 -1.64 -21.75 20.68
CA LEU A 349 -2.03 -20.35 20.53
C LEU A 349 -1.60 -19.57 21.77
N ILE A 350 -0.83 -18.51 21.54
CA ILE A 350 -0.60 -17.45 22.52
C ILE A 350 -1.43 -16.26 22.09
N GLN A 351 -2.34 -15.81 22.96
CA GLN A 351 -3.25 -14.70 22.67
C GLN A 351 -3.14 -13.62 23.74
N GLY A 352 -3.22 -12.36 23.30
CA GLY A 352 -3.42 -11.21 24.17
C GLY A 352 -4.90 -10.96 24.44
N ASP A 353 -5.22 -9.77 24.93
CA ASP A 353 -6.58 -9.38 25.27
C ASP A 353 -7.46 -9.19 24.02
N ASN A 354 -8.78 -9.24 24.22
CA ASN A 354 -9.78 -8.82 23.23
C ASN A 354 -10.87 -8.02 23.96
N PRO A 355 -11.09 -6.73 23.63
CA PRO A 355 -12.10 -5.90 24.27
C PRO A 355 -13.54 -6.42 24.15
N GLY A 356 -13.83 -7.28 23.17
CA GLY A 356 -15.15 -7.88 22.96
C GLY A 356 -16.21 -6.91 22.40
N THR A 357 -15.80 -5.72 21.95
CA THR A 357 -16.62 -4.72 21.27
C THR A 357 -16.06 -4.44 19.88
N GLY A 358 -16.81 -3.75 19.01
CA GLY A 358 -16.36 -3.42 17.65
C GLY A 358 -15.91 -4.63 16.84
N PHE A 359 -14.91 -4.42 15.99
CA PHE A 359 -14.34 -5.45 15.12
C PHE A 359 -12.94 -5.89 15.61
N TYR A 360 -12.74 -6.01 16.91
CA TYR A 360 -11.46 -6.46 17.47
C TYR A 360 -11.23 -7.96 17.29
N THR A 361 -9.96 -8.33 17.09
CA THR A 361 -9.47 -9.71 17.15
C THR A 361 -8.34 -9.77 18.17
N ALA A 362 -8.18 -10.90 18.86
CA ALA A 362 -7.08 -11.06 19.81
C ALA A 362 -5.73 -11.12 19.06
N PRO A 363 -4.70 -10.37 19.46
CA PRO A 363 -3.38 -10.49 18.87
C PRO A 363 -2.86 -11.91 19.18
N THR A 364 -2.50 -12.65 18.13
CA THR A 364 -2.28 -14.10 18.21
C THR A 364 -0.93 -14.50 17.64
N VAL A 365 -0.18 -15.28 18.41
CA VAL A 365 1.01 -16.00 17.95
C VAL A 365 0.68 -17.49 17.87
N VAL A 366 0.84 -18.07 16.68
CA VAL A 366 0.61 -19.49 16.40
C VAL A 366 1.95 -20.23 16.43
N VAL A 367 2.26 -20.88 17.55
CA VAL A 367 3.53 -21.59 17.76
C VAL A 367 3.42 -23.03 17.27
N GLY A 368 4.49 -23.55 16.65
CA GLY A 368 4.51 -24.93 16.14
C GLY A 368 3.83 -25.11 14.79
N ALA A 369 3.64 -24.00 14.06
CA ALA A 369 3.20 -24.03 12.68
C ALA A 369 4.25 -24.74 11.81
N ARG A 370 3.79 -25.42 10.77
CA ARG A 370 4.62 -26.14 9.79
C ARG A 370 4.52 -25.45 8.45
N GLN A 371 5.56 -25.58 7.63
CA GLN A 371 5.64 -24.98 6.29
C GLN A 371 4.40 -25.26 5.40
N GLY A 372 3.78 -26.43 5.55
CA GLY A 372 2.60 -26.83 4.77
C GLY A 372 1.26 -26.26 5.27
N ASP A 373 1.22 -25.63 6.44
CA ASP A 373 -0.03 -25.18 7.05
C ASP A 373 -0.63 -23.97 6.33
N GLU A 374 -1.95 -23.87 6.33
CA GLU A 374 -2.67 -22.73 5.76
C GLU A 374 -2.21 -21.39 6.38
N ILE A 375 -1.98 -21.37 7.70
CA ILE A 375 -1.55 -20.18 8.43
C ILE A 375 -0.16 -19.67 8.00
N VAL A 376 0.68 -20.55 7.43
CA VAL A 376 2.01 -20.19 6.91
C VAL A 376 1.95 -19.81 5.44
N ARG A 377 1.01 -20.39 4.66
CA ARG A 377 0.96 -20.20 3.21
C ARG A 377 0.04 -19.07 2.74
N THR A 378 -0.99 -18.74 3.51
CA THR A 378 -2.04 -17.80 3.11
C THR A 378 -1.95 -16.50 3.88
N GLU A 379 -2.19 -15.39 3.19
CA GLU A 379 -2.29 -14.06 3.81
C GLU A 379 -3.56 -13.97 4.67
N VAL A 380 -3.35 -13.75 5.98
CA VAL A 380 -4.42 -13.58 6.97
C VAL A 380 -4.87 -12.11 7.01
N PHE A 381 -3.91 -11.19 6.92
CA PHE A 381 -4.11 -9.73 6.94
C PHE A 381 -4.77 -9.23 8.25
N GLY A 382 -4.37 -9.81 9.37
CA GLY A 382 -4.84 -9.45 10.71
C GLY A 382 -3.72 -9.66 11.74
N PRO A 383 -3.97 -9.44 13.04
CA PRO A 383 -2.95 -9.43 14.08
C PRO A 383 -2.54 -10.85 14.47
N VAL A 384 -1.97 -11.59 13.50
CA VAL A 384 -1.62 -13.00 13.60
C VAL A 384 -0.26 -13.24 12.98
N THR A 385 0.66 -13.81 13.77
CA THR A 385 1.95 -14.30 13.29
C THR A 385 2.12 -15.78 13.64
N SER A 386 2.83 -16.52 12.79
CA SER A 386 3.12 -17.93 12.99
C SER A 386 4.61 -18.14 13.30
N VAL A 387 4.94 -19.12 14.12
CA VAL A 387 6.33 -19.46 14.48
C VAL A 387 6.62 -20.91 14.09
N THR A 388 7.58 -21.07 13.19
CA THR A 388 8.10 -22.35 12.69
C THR A 388 9.55 -22.52 13.13
N ARG A 389 9.89 -23.68 13.71
CA ARG A 389 11.27 -24.03 14.08
C ARG A 389 12.06 -24.50 12.86
N PHE A 390 13.36 -24.20 12.82
CA PHE A 390 14.32 -24.81 11.88
C PHE A 390 15.64 -25.13 12.59
N GLY A 391 16.37 -26.13 12.10
CA GLY A 391 17.69 -26.52 12.59
C GLY A 391 18.80 -26.33 11.55
N ASP A 392 20.05 -26.67 11.91
CA ASP A 392 21.25 -26.48 11.08
C ASP A 392 21.20 -27.15 9.68
N SER A 393 20.41 -28.22 9.54
CA SER A 393 20.26 -28.95 8.27
C SER A 393 19.15 -28.44 7.37
N ASP A 394 18.31 -27.53 7.87
CA ASP A 394 17.17 -27.01 7.13
C ASP A 394 17.58 -25.86 6.21
N ASP A 395 17.09 -25.92 4.97
CA ASP A 395 17.21 -24.80 4.04
C ASP A 395 16.06 -23.81 4.28
N VAL A 396 16.22 -22.98 5.31
CA VAL A 396 15.20 -22.01 5.73
C VAL A 396 14.94 -20.94 4.65
N VAL A 397 15.94 -20.63 3.80
CA VAL A 397 15.78 -19.71 2.68
C VAL A 397 14.89 -20.33 1.60
N ALA A 398 15.04 -21.62 1.31
CA ALA A 398 14.12 -22.34 0.43
C ALA A 398 12.69 -22.36 1.00
N TRP A 399 12.51 -22.53 2.31
CA TRP A 399 11.17 -22.46 2.94
C TRP A 399 10.57 -21.05 2.87
N ALA A 400 11.38 -20.03 3.10
CA ALA A 400 10.99 -18.63 2.93
C ALA A 400 10.53 -18.35 1.48
N ASN A 401 11.24 -18.88 0.50
CA ASN A 401 10.91 -18.74 -0.92
C ASN A 401 9.76 -19.64 -1.40
N ASP A 402 9.39 -20.70 -0.67
CA ASP A 402 8.25 -21.57 -0.97
C ASP A 402 6.91 -20.88 -0.63
N THR A 403 6.57 -19.91 -1.48
CA THR A 403 5.35 -19.13 -1.46
C THR A 403 5.12 -18.51 -2.83
N GLU A 404 3.86 -18.24 -3.16
CA GLU A 404 3.46 -17.48 -4.37
C GLU A 404 3.71 -15.98 -4.21
N TYR A 405 3.90 -15.51 -2.97
CA TYR A 405 4.14 -14.11 -2.64
C TYR A 405 5.63 -13.75 -2.69
N GLY A 406 5.93 -12.47 -2.77
CA GLY A 406 7.30 -11.96 -2.85
C GLY A 406 7.43 -10.48 -2.51
N LEU A 407 6.62 -9.97 -1.56
CA LEU A 407 6.63 -8.53 -1.23
C LEU A 407 7.85 -8.12 -0.40
N ALA A 408 7.90 -8.57 0.86
CA ALA A 408 8.97 -8.23 1.78
C ALA A 408 9.45 -9.43 2.59
N ALA A 409 10.65 -9.34 3.15
CA ALA A 409 11.25 -10.32 4.06
C ALA A 409 12.18 -9.64 5.06
N SER A 410 12.51 -10.30 6.17
CA SER A 410 13.56 -9.84 7.07
C SER A 410 14.47 -10.97 7.57
N VAL A 411 15.70 -10.60 7.89
CA VAL A 411 16.75 -11.49 8.39
C VAL A 411 17.37 -10.90 9.65
N PHE A 412 17.31 -11.63 10.76
CA PHE A 412 17.90 -11.26 12.04
C PHE A 412 19.13 -12.13 12.32
N THR A 413 20.31 -11.51 12.31
CA THR A 413 21.62 -12.16 12.51
C THR A 413 22.71 -11.09 12.70
N GLN A 414 23.76 -11.40 13.45
CA GLN A 414 24.94 -10.53 13.60
C GLN A 414 26.02 -10.87 12.55
N ASP A 415 25.92 -12.02 11.89
CA ASP A 415 26.76 -12.43 10.77
C ASP A 415 26.38 -11.69 9.47
N ILE A 416 27.18 -10.69 9.11
CA ILE A 416 26.98 -9.93 7.87
C ILE A 416 27.11 -10.77 6.60
N GLY A 417 27.94 -11.81 6.59
CA GLY A 417 28.09 -12.71 5.44
C GLY A 417 26.82 -13.52 5.21
N ARG A 418 26.21 -14.00 6.30
CA ARG A 418 24.90 -14.65 6.25
C ARG A 418 23.81 -13.70 5.80
N ALA A 419 23.76 -12.49 6.37
CA ALA A 419 22.77 -11.48 5.99
C ALA A 419 22.83 -11.16 4.49
N MET A 420 24.04 -10.94 3.95
CA MET A 420 24.25 -10.68 2.51
C MET A 420 23.85 -11.88 1.64
N THR A 421 24.20 -13.09 2.05
CA THR A 421 23.85 -14.33 1.32
C THR A 421 22.33 -14.50 1.27
N ALA A 422 21.67 -14.50 2.43
CA ALA A 422 20.21 -14.63 2.52
C ALA A 422 19.50 -13.52 1.72
N SER A 423 19.97 -12.27 1.80
CA SER A 423 19.37 -11.16 1.04
C SER A 423 19.49 -11.34 -0.47
N SER A 424 20.55 -11.98 -0.96
CA SER A 424 20.74 -12.26 -2.39
C SER A 424 19.89 -13.43 -2.91
N GLU A 425 19.49 -14.34 -2.02
CA GLU A 425 18.75 -15.56 -2.35
C GLU A 425 17.24 -15.44 -2.12
N LEU A 426 16.83 -14.55 -1.21
CA LEU A 426 15.43 -14.24 -0.92
C LEU A 426 14.77 -13.55 -2.13
N GLN A 427 13.66 -14.11 -2.60
CA GLN A 427 12.91 -13.63 -3.76
C GLN A 427 11.82 -12.64 -3.37
N PHE A 428 12.22 -11.54 -2.73
CA PHE A 428 11.32 -10.51 -2.21
C PHE A 428 11.75 -9.11 -2.69
N GLY A 429 10.77 -8.22 -2.86
CA GLY A 429 11.02 -6.85 -3.31
C GLY A 429 11.80 -5.99 -2.33
N THR A 430 11.62 -6.24 -1.04
CA THR A 430 12.35 -5.59 0.05
C THR A 430 12.86 -6.65 1.03
N VAL A 431 14.13 -6.57 1.40
CA VAL A 431 14.71 -7.42 2.45
C VAL A 431 15.37 -6.55 3.50
N TRP A 432 14.87 -6.62 4.74
CA TRP A 432 15.49 -5.94 5.87
C TRP A 432 16.47 -6.86 6.61
N VAL A 433 17.56 -6.29 7.12
CA VAL A 433 18.52 -6.99 7.98
C VAL A 433 18.49 -6.33 9.35
N ASN A 434 18.17 -7.10 10.39
CA ASN A 434 18.00 -6.64 11.77
C ASN A 434 16.95 -5.52 11.95
N ASP A 435 15.95 -5.49 11.06
CA ASP A 435 14.80 -4.59 11.13
C ASP A 435 13.60 -5.22 10.39
N HIS A 436 12.43 -4.60 10.45
CA HIS A 436 11.24 -4.99 9.69
C HIS A 436 10.25 -3.82 9.60
N LEU A 437 9.71 -3.54 8.42
CA LEU A 437 8.80 -2.44 8.02
C LEU A 437 9.36 -1.10 7.50
N PRO A 438 10.56 -0.59 7.87
CA PRO A 438 10.98 0.73 7.42
C PRO A 438 10.94 0.89 5.90
N VAL A 439 10.25 1.94 5.45
CA VAL A 439 10.16 2.38 4.06
C VAL A 439 10.65 3.82 3.94
N THR A 440 11.17 4.18 2.77
CA THR A 440 11.69 5.51 2.49
C THR A 440 11.37 5.87 1.04
N PRO A 441 10.95 7.11 0.75
CA PRO A 441 10.47 7.46 -0.59
C PRO A 441 11.55 7.32 -1.67
N GLU A 442 12.84 7.31 -1.31
CA GLU A 442 13.96 7.11 -2.24
C GLU A 442 14.04 5.70 -2.80
N MET A 443 13.66 4.68 -2.03
CA MET A 443 13.87 3.28 -2.36
C MET A 443 12.59 2.63 -2.88
N PRO A 444 12.68 1.73 -3.88
CA PRO A 444 11.50 1.14 -4.47
C PRO A 444 10.83 0.18 -3.48
N HIS A 445 9.51 0.22 -3.45
CA HIS A 445 8.70 -0.79 -2.78
C HIS A 445 7.84 -1.50 -3.80
N GLY A 446 7.83 -2.83 -3.75
CA GLY A 446 6.84 -3.59 -4.50
C GLY A 446 7.15 -5.05 -4.69
N GLY A 447 6.16 -5.83 -5.09
CA GLY A 447 6.24 -7.30 -5.07
C GLY A 447 7.07 -7.98 -6.16
N PHE A 448 7.61 -9.15 -5.84
CA PHE A 448 7.95 -10.21 -6.79
C PHE A 448 6.79 -11.22 -6.88
N LYS A 449 6.86 -12.14 -7.86
CA LYS A 449 5.89 -13.24 -8.05
C LYS A 449 4.45 -12.71 -8.12
N GLN A 450 3.53 -13.23 -7.31
CA GLN A 450 2.13 -12.78 -7.29
C GLN A 450 1.87 -11.57 -6.38
N SER A 451 2.90 -11.06 -5.68
CA SER A 451 2.75 -9.85 -4.86
C SER A 451 2.73 -8.56 -5.68
N GLY A 452 2.93 -8.62 -7.01
CA GLY A 452 2.77 -7.44 -7.83
C GLY A 452 3.62 -7.42 -9.09
N ASN A 453 3.41 -6.37 -9.87
CA ASN A 453 4.26 -5.97 -10.97
C ASN A 453 4.25 -4.44 -11.05
N GLY A 454 5.40 -3.84 -10.85
CA GLY A 454 5.53 -2.40 -10.63
C GLY A 454 6.39 -2.14 -9.40
N LYS A 455 6.74 -0.89 -9.18
CA LYS A 455 7.34 -0.41 -7.93
C LYS A 455 6.75 0.93 -7.55
N ASP A 456 5.99 0.98 -6.46
CA ASP A 456 5.63 2.23 -5.80
C ASP A 456 6.88 2.88 -5.17
N MET A 457 6.77 4.16 -4.81
CA MET A 457 7.88 5.00 -4.33
C MET A 457 9.04 5.13 -5.35
N SER A 458 10.14 5.76 -4.95
CA SER A 458 11.38 5.92 -5.71
C SER A 458 11.23 6.60 -7.07
N VAL A 459 12.37 6.75 -7.76
CA VAL A 459 12.39 7.20 -9.16
C VAL A 459 11.77 6.18 -10.11
N TYR A 460 11.75 4.89 -9.75
CA TYR A 460 11.21 3.84 -10.61
C TYR A 460 9.69 4.00 -10.84
N ALA A 461 8.93 4.45 -9.83
CA ALA A 461 7.53 4.79 -10.03
C ALA A 461 7.37 5.91 -11.09
N LEU A 462 8.20 6.96 -11.07
CA LEU A 462 8.12 8.02 -12.10
C LEU A 462 8.37 7.47 -13.51
N GLU A 463 9.31 6.53 -13.64
CA GLU A 463 9.60 5.90 -14.92
C GLU A 463 8.41 5.10 -15.45
N GLU A 464 7.74 4.33 -14.60
CA GLU A 464 6.59 3.50 -14.97
C GLU A 464 5.37 4.31 -15.43
N TYR A 465 5.26 5.57 -15.01
CA TYR A 465 4.16 6.47 -15.38
C TYR A 465 4.46 7.30 -16.65
N THR A 466 5.49 6.90 -17.42
CA THR A 466 5.89 7.55 -18.68
C THR A 466 6.18 6.55 -19.80
N GLU A 467 6.17 7.02 -21.04
CA GLU A 467 6.66 6.29 -22.21
C GLU A 467 8.02 6.81 -22.67
N ILE A 468 8.94 5.88 -22.91
CA ILE A 468 10.23 6.17 -23.52
C ILE A 468 10.04 6.33 -25.03
N LYS A 469 10.44 7.48 -25.57
CA LYS A 469 10.36 7.82 -26.99
C LYS A 469 11.73 8.10 -27.57
N HIS A 470 12.10 7.39 -28.63
CA HIS A 470 13.27 7.70 -29.44
C HIS A 470 12.89 8.71 -30.52
N VAL A 471 13.53 9.86 -30.49
CA VAL A 471 13.46 10.87 -31.56
C VAL A 471 14.77 10.84 -32.33
N MET A 472 14.69 10.60 -33.63
CA MET A 472 15.84 10.67 -34.53
C MET A 472 15.68 11.87 -35.46
N ILE A 473 16.62 12.81 -35.38
CA ILE A 473 16.64 14.03 -36.20
C ILE A 473 17.59 13.81 -37.36
N ASN A 474 17.06 13.86 -38.59
CA ASN A 474 17.89 13.90 -39.79
C ASN A 474 18.54 15.29 -39.91
N ARG A 475 19.87 15.33 -39.92
CA ARG A 475 20.66 16.57 -40.05
C ARG A 475 21.08 16.86 -41.49
N GLU A 476 20.81 15.94 -42.41
CA GLU A 476 21.13 16.08 -43.84
C GLU A 476 19.97 16.67 -44.64
N SER A 477 18.77 16.74 -44.06
CA SER A 477 17.63 17.47 -44.62
C SER A 477 17.71 18.94 -44.21
N ALA A 478 18.52 19.71 -44.93
CA ALA A 478 18.46 21.17 -44.97
C ALA A 478 18.06 21.60 -46.38
#